data_AF-A0A1M3IEK8-F1
#
_entry.id   AF-A0A1M3IEK8-F1
#
_cell.length_a   1.000
_cell.length_b   1.000
_cell.length_c   1.000
_cell.angle_alpha   90.00
_cell.angle_beta   90.00
_cell.angle_gamma   90.00
#
_symmetry.space_group_name_H-M   'P 1'
#
loop_
_entity.id
_entity.type
_entity.pdbx_description
1 polymer ?
#
loop_
_entity_poly.entity_id
_entity_poly.type
_entity_poly.pdbx_seq_one_letter_code
_entity_poly.pdbx_strand_id
1 'polypeptide(L)'
;MKLRPGTLLVLGLFIMMGMSSCVHDYICQCKISYSGQPGLPEDKVNKYNVSDTKKKAKSACQDLSKTYEKDGIKATETCDLY
;
A
#
# COMPACT_ATOMS: atom_id res chain seq x y z
N MET A 1 -11.59 -9.09 44.71
CA MET A 1 -10.21 -8.61 44.63
C MET A 1 -10.23 -7.10 44.40
N LYS A 2 -9.72 -6.29 45.34
CA LYS A 2 -9.67 -4.82 45.21
C LYS A 2 -8.45 -4.46 44.33
N LEU A 3 -8.69 -4.11 43.07
CA LEU A 3 -7.65 -3.62 42.16
C LEU A 3 -7.09 -2.30 42.71
N ARG A 4 -5.78 -2.27 42.97
CA ARG A 4 -5.08 -1.08 43.45
C ARG A 4 -4.90 -0.09 42.28
N PRO A 5 -5.16 1.21 42.48
CA PRO A 5 -5.04 2.21 41.41
C PRO A 5 -3.61 2.31 40.84
N GLY A 6 -2.58 1.97 41.61
CA GLY A 6 -1.19 1.92 41.13
C GLY A 6 -0.93 0.86 40.05
N THR A 7 -1.62 -0.30 40.09
CA THR A 7 -1.49 -1.34 39.07
C THR A 7 -2.12 -0.95 37.73
N LEU A 8 -3.13 -0.07 37.71
CA LEU A 8 -3.76 0.43 36.48
C LEU A 8 -2.87 1.46 35.76
N LEU A 9 -2.13 2.29 36.51
CA LEU A 9 -1.21 3.27 35.96
C LEU A 9 -0.01 2.64 35.24
N VAL A 10 0.53 1.55 35.80
CA VAL A 10 1.64 0.80 35.18
C VAL A 10 1.18 0.12 33.89
N LEU A 11 -0.04 -0.45 33.88
CA LEU A 11 -0.60 -1.09 32.68
C LEU A 11 -0.84 -0.09 31.54
N GLY A 12 -1.24 1.15 31.87
CA GLY A 12 -1.47 2.22 30.88
C GLY A 12 -0.19 2.68 30.16
N LEU A 13 0.95 2.70 30.85
CA LEU A 13 2.25 3.12 30.28
C LEU A 13 2.81 2.10 29.28
N PHE A 14 2.57 0.80 29.50
CA PHE A 14 3.03 -0.25 28.56
C PHE A 14 2.29 -0.24 27.22
N ILE A 15 1.05 0.25 27.17
CA ILE A 15 0.25 0.31 25.93
C ILE A 15 0.77 1.41 24.98
N MET A 16 1.38 2.48 25.49
CA MET A 16 1.87 3.59 24.67
C MET A 16 3.18 3.31 23.93
N MET A 17 4.00 2.35 24.38
CA MET A 17 5.31 2.06 23.77
C MET A 17 5.24 1.16 22.51
N GLY A 18 4.07 0.59 22.19
CA GLY A 18 3.91 -0.35 21.08
C GLY A 18 3.73 0.29 19.69
N MET A 19 3.71 1.62 19.56
CA MET A 19 3.40 2.31 18.30
C MET A 19 4.62 2.93 17.60
N SER A 20 5.83 2.40 17.77
CA SER A 20 6.95 2.73 16.90
C SER A 20 6.69 2.15 15.50
N SER A 21 5.98 2.91 14.66
CA SER A 21 5.73 2.56 13.27
C SER A 21 7.04 2.74 12.51
N CYS A 22 7.73 1.64 12.22
CA CYS A 22 8.95 1.67 11.39
C CYS A 22 8.57 2.19 9.99
N VAL A 23 9.02 3.41 9.69
CA VAL A 23 9.00 3.96 8.34
C VAL A 23 10.14 3.33 7.56
N HIS A 24 9.85 2.90 6.34
CA HIS A 24 10.82 2.34 5.42
C HIS A 24 10.56 2.87 4.02
N ASP A 25 11.62 2.97 3.24
CA ASP A 25 11.53 3.23 1.81
C ASP A 25 11.19 1.92 1.08
N TYR A 26 10.07 1.94 0.38
CA TYR A 26 9.59 0.86 -0.48
C TYR A 26 9.53 1.33 -1.93
N ILE A 27 9.55 0.39 -2.87
CA ILE A 27 9.39 0.69 -4.29
C ILE A 27 7.99 0.24 -4.72
N CYS A 28 7.13 1.17 -5.10
CA CYS A 28 5.88 0.80 -5.75
C CYS A 28 6.12 0.60 -7.24
N GLN A 29 5.65 -0.53 -7.78
CA GLN A 29 5.74 -0.87 -9.19
C GLN A 29 4.35 -0.98 -9.79
N CYS A 30 4.03 -0.12 -10.76
CA CYS A 30 2.78 -0.13 -11.51
C CYS A 30 3.00 -0.68 -12.91
N LYS A 31 2.30 -1.76 -13.24
CA LYS A 31 2.27 -2.37 -14.57
C LYS A 31 0.97 -1.99 -15.28
N ILE A 32 1.08 -1.35 -16.44
CA ILE A 32 -0.04 -1.02 -17.31
C ILE A 32 -0.05 -2.04 -18.44
N SER A 33 -1.16 -2.77 -18.58
CA SER A 33 -1.38 -3.74 -19.64
C SER A 33 -2.61 -3.38 -20.46
N TYR A 34 -2.51 -3.52 -21.78
CA TYR A 34 -3.58 -3.21 -22.71
C TYR A 34 -4.07 -4.49 -23.38
N SER A 35 -5.38 -4.68 -23.45
CA SER A 35 -6.01 -5.81 -24.12
C SER A 35 -7.26 -5.38 -24.90
N GLY A 36 -7.71 -6.20 -25.85
CA GLY A 36 -8.94 -5.98 -26.62
C GLY A 36 -8.75 -5.84 -28.13
N GLN A 37 -7.59 -5.34 -28.58
CA GLN A 37 -7.27 -5.19 -30.01
C GLN A 37 -5.83 -5.61 -30.36
N PRO A 38 -5.60 -6.09 -31.59
CA PRO A 38 -4.24 -6.32 -32.09
C PRO A 38 -3.52 -4.99 -32.35
N GLY A 39 -2.22 -4.93 -32.07
CA GLY A 39 -1.39 -3.73 -32.27
C GLY A 39 -1.37 -2.75 -31.09
N LEU A 40 -1.84 -3.17 -29.92
CA LEU A 40 -1.72 -2.39 -28.68
C LEU A 40 -0.26 -2.27 -28.24
N PRO A 41 0.12 -1.16 -27.57
CA PRO A 41 1.47 -0.98 -27.06
C PRO A 41 1.83 -2.04 -26.02
N GLU A 42 3.12 -2.36 -25.92
CA GLU A 42 3.63 -3.29 -24.91
C GLU A 42 3.36 -2.81 -23.48
N ASP A 43 3.35 -3.76 -22.55
CA ASP A 43 3.16 -3.49 -21.13
C ASP A 43 4.20 -2.48 -20.62
N LYS A 44 3.73 -1.40 -19.99
CA LYS A 44 4.61 -0.39 -19.41
C LYS A 44 4.73 -0.60 -17.91
N VAL A 45 5.96 -0.53 -17.39
CA VAL A 45 6.23 -0.61 -15.95
C VAL A 45 6.76 0.73 -15.45
N ASN A 46 6.05 1.33 -14.51
CA ASN A 46 6.46 2.54 -13.81
C ASN A 46 6.88 2.19 -12.38
N LYS A 47 7.94 2.82 -11.87
CA LYS A 47 8.42 2.64 -10.50
C LYS A 47 8.53 3.98 -9.80
N TYR A 48 8.13 4.04 -8.54
CA TYR A 48 8.31 5.22 -7.70
C TYR A 48 8.52 4.83 -6.24
N ASN A 49 9.23 5.68 -5.50
CA ASN A 49 9.55 5.44 -4.10
C ASN A 49 8.39 5.87 -3.21
N VAL A 50 8.08 5.07 -2.19
CA VAL A 50 7.08 5.36 -1.16
C VAL A 50 7.71 5.13 0.21
N SER A 51 7.76 6.16 1.04
CA SER A 51 8.31 6.08 2.38
C SER A 51 7.21 6.15 3.42
N ASP A 52 6.88 5.01 4.04
CA ASP A 52 5.89 4.92 5.13
C ASP A 52 6.08 3.58 5.85
N THR A 53 5.18 3.23 6.76
CA THR A 53 4.95 1.86 7.20
C THR A 53 4.58 0.96 6.03
N LYS A 54 5.03 -0.29 6.07
CA LYS A 54 4.67 -1.31 5.06
C LYS A 54 3.18 -1.34 4.71
N LYS A 55 2.30 -1.22 5.72
CA LYS A 55 0.85 -1.28 5.53
C LYS A 55 0.32 -0.06 4.77
N LYS A 56 0.74 1.15 5.17
CA LYS A 56 0.33 2.39 4.50
C LYS A 56 0.96 2.52 3.11
N ALA A 57 2.25 2.17 2.98
CA ALA A 57 2.93 2.16 1.70
C ALA A 57 2.26 1.18 0.71
N LYS A 58 1.89 -0.02 1.17
CA LYS A 58 1.13 -0.98 0.36
C LYS A 58 -0.23 -0.44 -0.05
N SER A 59 -1.00 0.13 0.88
CA SER A 59 -2.30 0.72 0.57
C SER A 59 -2.17 1.84 -0.47
N ALA A 60 -1.29 2.81 -0.22
CA ALA A 60 -1.07 3.94 -1.11
C ALA A 60 -0.59 3.51 -2.51
N CYS A 61 0.20 2.44 -2.60
CA CYS A 61 0.62 1.85 -3.86
C CYS A 61 -0.55 1.16 -4.59
N GLN A 62 -1.31 0.32 -3.89
CA GLN A 62 -2.39 -0.47 -4.49
C GLN A 62 -3.61 0.38 -4.88
N ASP A 63 -3.87 1.49 -4.18
CA ASP A 63 -4.97 2.44 -4.47
C ASP A 63 -4.83 3.12 -5.85
N LEU A 64 -3.64 3.08 -6.45
CA LEU A 64 -3.43 3.54 -7.83
C LEU A 64 -3.86 2.52 -8.88
N SER A 65 -4.07 1.25 -8.50
CA SER A 65 -4.48 0.20 -9.44
C SER A 65 -5.87 0.50 -9.97
N LYS A 66 -5.99 0.73 -11.27
CA LYS A 66 -7.23 1.11 -11.93
C LYS A 66 -7.38 0.38 -13.25
N THR A 67 -8.63 0.09 -13.59
CA THR A 67 -8.98 -0.49 -14.88
C THR A 67 -9.79 0.54 -15.64
N TYR A 68 -9.40 0.78 -16.88
CA TYR A 68 -10.06 1.70 -17.79
C TYR A 68 -10.48 0.92 -19.03
N GLU A 69 -11.72 1.13 -19.45
CA GLU A 69 -12.24 0.54 -20.67
C GLU A 69 -12.81 1.64 -21.54
N LYS A 70 -12.35 1.71 -22.79
CA LYS A 70 -12.83 2.68 -23.76
C LYS A 70 -12.73 2.09 -25.16
N ASP A 71 -13.82 2.17 -25.92
CA ASP A 71 -13.89 1.72 -27.32
C ASP A 71 -13.45 0.24 -27.52
N GLY A 72 -13.74 -0.62 -26.54
CA GLY A 72 -13.37 -2.06 -26.57
C GLY A 72 -11.92 -2.37 -26.18
N ILE A 73 -11.13 -1.35 -25.83
CA ILE A 73 -9.77 -1.50 -25.31
C ILE A 73 -9.81 -1.40 -23.79
N LYS A 74 -9.27 -2.42 -23.12
CA LYS A 74 -9.13 -2.49 -21.67
C LYS A 74 -7.67 -2.22 -21.28
N ALA A 75 -7.44 -1.08 -20.62
CA ALA A 75 -6.18 -0.75 -19.96
C ALA A 75 -6.27 -1.11 -18.48
N THR A 76 -5.44 -2.03 -18.02
CA THR A 76 -5.37 -2.45 -16.61
C THR A 76 -4.06 -1.97 -16.02
N GLU A 77 -4.13 -1.02 -15.10
CA GLU A 77 -3.01 -0.58 -14.28
C GLU A 77 -3.05 -1.35 -12.95
N THR A 78 -2.02 -2.14 -12.69
CA THR A 78 -1.86 -2.93 -11.47
C THR A 78 -0.59 -2.48 -10.75
N CYS A 79 -0.73 -1.97 -9.54
CA CYS A 79 0.37 -1.47 -8.72
C CYS A 79 0.58 -2.38 -7.51
N ASP A 80 1.83 -2.77 -7.25
CA ASP A 80 2.18 -3.54 -6.06
C ASP A 80 3.50 -3.07 -5.42
N LEU A 81 3.61 -3.30 -4.12
CA LEU A 81 4.75 -2.87 -3.31
C LEU A 81 5.86 -3.92 -3.36
N TYR A 82 7.04 -3.52 -3.83
CA TYR A 82 8.28 -4.31 -3.88
C TYR A 82 9.27 -3.87 -2.80
#